data_AF-A0A9D6WS51-F1
#
_entry.id   AF-A0A9D6WS51-F1
#
_cell.length_a   1.000
_cell.length_b   1.000
_cell.length_c   1.000
_cell.angle_alpha   90.00
_cell.angle_beta   90.00
_cell.angle_gamma   90.00
#
_symmetry.space_group_name_H-M   'P 1'
#
loop_
_entity.id
_entity.type
_entity.pdbx_description
1 polymer ?
#
loop_
_entity_poly.entity_id
_entity_poly.type
_entity_poly.pdbx_seq_one_letter_code
_entity_poly.pdbx_strand_id
1 'polypeptide(L)'
;MKFSLNFDSDVQVLLPDGSKRSLMSFLIPNALLMFAALVLMVSMMLPYWSMSLKAPQYPKGLKVNVYVNHLEGDVREIDSLNHYLGMPPLDEGGRFERSISIVAIATLGLLLLAGVFVHNQFAALLALPALGYPLIFLADLWYILYQYGHSIDPKSALGGAIKPFTPPVFGEGKIGQFGTFAAPEIGLYLAIFSALIVLAGLWFHRAAYKPLVDARKRVHASKATA
;
A
#
# COMPACT_ATOMS: atom_id res chain seq x y z
N MET A 1 -33.80 0.15 -15.24
CA MET A 1 -33.51 1.53 -14.78
C MET A 1 -32.04 1.82 -15.07
N LYS A 2 -31.73 2.46 -16.22
CA LYS A 2 -30.34 2.84 -16.56
C LYS A 2 -30.02 4.13 -15.82
N PHE A 3 -29.23 4.06 -14.77
CA PHE A 3 -28.60 5.25 -14.19
C PHE A 3 -27.57 5.77 -15.20
N SER A 4 -27.95 6.74 -16.05
CA SER A 4 -26.98 7.54 -16.80
C SER A 4 -26.58 8.71 -15.90
N LEU A 5 -25.47 8.57 -15.18
CA LEU A 5 -24.81 9.73 -14.60
C LEU A 5 -24.29 10.58 -15.76
N ASN A 6 -25.03 11.63 -16.12
CA ASN A 6 -24.67 12.54 -17.19
C ASN A 6 -23.59 13.50 -16.66
N PHE A 7 -22.33 13.07 -16.73
CA PHE A 7 -21.16 13.88 -16.35
C PHE A 7 -20.71 14.83 -17.47
N ASP A 8 -21.53 15.06 -18.50
CA ASP A 8 -21.19 16.01 -19.54
C ASP A 8 -21.32 17.42 -18.98
N SER A 9 -20.18 18.10 -18.86
CA SER A 9 -20.15 19.52 -18.54
C SER A 9 -20.51 20.33 -19.78
N ASP A 10 -21.29 21.39 -19.58
CA ASP A 10 -21.54 22.40 -20.63
C ASP A 10 -20.24 23.06 -21.11
N VAL A 11 -19.16 22.95 -20.32
CA VAL A 11 -17.82 23.45 -20.64
C VAL A 11 -17.01 22.43 -21.44
N GLN A 12 -16.51 22.87 -22.59
CA GLN A 12 -15.71 22.07 -23.52
C GLN A 12 -14.30 22.65 -23.66
N VAL A 13 -13.29 21.80 -23.60
CA VAL A 13 -11.89 22.12 -23.87
C VAL A 13 -11.61 21.91 -25.36
N LEU A 14 -11.14 22.96 -26.02
CA LEU A 14 -10.70 22.91 -27.42
C LEU A 14 -9.27 22.39 -27.49
N LEU A 15 -9.06 21.31 -28.25
CA LEU A 15 -7.76 20.70 -28.48
C LEU A 15 -7.02 21.39 -29.64
N PRO A 16 -5.68 21.25 -29.73
CA PRO A 16 -4.88 21.88 -30.78
C PRO A 16 -5.29 21.54 -32.22
N ASP A 17 -5.87 20.35 -32.44
CA ASP A 17 -6.35 19.89 -33.74
C ASP A 17 -7.81 20.31 -34.04
N GLY A 18 -8.41 21.16 -33.19
CA GLY A 18 -9.78 21.64 -33.32
C GLY A 18 -10.84 20.71 -32.75
N SER A 19 -10.47 19.50 -32.31
CA SER A 19 -11.41 18.59 -31.63
C SER A 19 -11.79 19.12 -30.24
N LYS A 20 -12.97 18.74 -29.73
CA LYS A 20 -13.48 19.21 -28.43
C LYS A 20 -13.62 18.04 -27.47
N ARG A 21 -13.37 18.29 -26.18
CA ARG A 21 -13.61 17.32 -25.10
C ARG A 21 -14.20 17.99 -23.87
N SER A 22 -15.08 17.28 -23.17
CA SER A 22 -15.67 17.74 -21.91
C SER A 22 -14.59 18.02 -20.85
N LEU A 23 -14.73 19.12 -20.10
CA LEU A 23 -13.82 19.49 -19.02
C LEU A 23 -13.68 18.37 -17.97
N MET A 24 -14.77 17.64 -17.72
CA MET A 24 -14.78 16.53 -16.76
C MET A 24 -13.79 15.41 -17.13
N SER A 25 -13.45 15.26 -18.41
CA SER A 25 -12.43 14.30 -18.85
C SER A 25 -11.07 14.56 -18.20
N PHE A 26 -10.76 15.82 -17.87
CA PHE A 26 -9.48 16.22 -17.27
C PHE A 26 -9.57 16.34 -15.75
N LEU A 27 -10.74 16.69 -15.20
CA LEU A 27 -10.94 16.83 -13.76
C LEU A 27 -11.04 15.47 -13.03
N ILE A 28 -11.71 14.48 -13.63
CA ILE A 28 -11.88 13.15 -13.03
C ILE A 28 -10.53 12.50 -12.66
N PRO A 29 -9.55 12.34 -13.58
CA PRO A 29 -8.28 11.72 -13.22
C PRO A 29 -7.52 12.49 -12.13
N ASN A 30 -7.57 13.82 -12.16
CA ASN A 30 -6.94 14.66 -11.14
C ASN A 30 -7.59 14.46 -9.76
N ALA A 31 -8.93 14.43 -9.72
CA ALA A 31 -9.68 14.15 -8.50
C ALA A 31 -9.38 12.76 -7.93
N LEU A 32 -9.28 11.74 -8.80
CA LEU A 32 -8.93 10.38 -8.39
C LEU A 32 -7.51 10.32 -7.79
N LEU A 33 -6.52 10.97 -8.41
CA LEU A 33 -5.14 11.00 -7.88
C LEU A 33 -5.07 11.72 -6.53
N MET A 34 -5.75 12.86 -6.38
CA MET A 34 -5.83 13.58 -5.09
C MET A 34 -6.54 12.75 -4.02
N PHE A 35 -7.62 12.07 -4.38
CA PHE A 35 -8.36 11.23 -3.45
C PHE A 35 -7.54 9.99 -3.04
N ALA A 36 -6.82 9.36 -3.97
CA ALA A 36 -5.91 8.27 -3.65
C ALA A 36 -4.78 8.71 -2.70
N ALA A 37 -4.22 9.91 -2.90
CA ALA A 37 -3.24 10.48 -2.00
C ALA A 37 -3.82 10.65 -0.59
N LEU A 38 -5.02 11.22 -0.46
CA LEU A 38 -5.70 11.37 0.82
C LEU A 38 -5.94 10.03 1.52
N VAL A 39 -6.49 9.04 0.79
CA VAL A 39 -6.75 7.69 1.33
C VAL A 39 -5.45 7.03 1.82
N LEU A 40 -4.35 7.18 1.06
CA LEU A 40 -3.05 6.65 1.44
C LEU A 40 -2.52 7.33 2.72
N MET A 41 -2.66 8.65 2.84
CA MET A 41 -2.24 9.37 4.05
C MET A 41 -3.05 8.95 5.28
N VAL A 42 -4.37 8.80 5.13
CA VAL A 42 -5.25 8.32 6.22
C VAL A 42 -4.89 6.90 6.66
N SER A 43 -4.48 6.04 5.71
CA SER A 43 -4.13 4.65 6.02
C SER A 43 -3.01 4.52 7.06
N MET A 44 -2.09 5.48 7.11
CA MET A 44 -0.94 5.50 8.04
C MET A 44 -1.34 5.57 9.51
N MET A 45 -2.55 6.07 9.80
CA MET A 45 -3.06 6.22 11.17
C MET A 45 -3.74 4.95 11.70
N LEU A 46 -3.76 3.88 10.89
CA LEU A 46 -4.52 2.66 11.15
C LEU A 46 -3.60 1.44 11.06
N PRO A 47 -3.93 0.35 11.76
CA PRO A 47 -3.12 -0.87 11.73
C PRO A 47 -3.16 -1.49 10.33
N TYR A 48 -2.02 -2.00 9.87
CA TYR A 48 -1.90 -2.67 8.57
C TYR A 48 -2.05 -4.18 8.68
N TRP A 49 -1.62 -4.74 9.81
CA TRP A 49 -1.63 -6.16 10.03
C TRP A 49 -1.79 -6.44 11.53
N SER A 50 -2.40 -7.57 11.87
CA SER A 50 -2.46 -8.02 13.25
C SER A 50 -2.17 -9.51 13.37
N MET A 51 -1.66 -9.89 14.53
CA MET A 51 -1.47 -11.27 14.93
C MET A 51 -2.09 -11.51 16.29
N SER A 52 -2.89 -12.55 16.39
CA SER A 52 -3.38 -13.08 17.66
C SER A 52 -2.70 -14.41 17.95
N LEU A 53 -2.24 -14.61 19.18
CA LEU A 53 -1.63 -15.84 19.66
C LEU A 53 -2.48 -16.40 20.80
N LYS A 54 -2.82 -17.68 20.73
CA LYS A 54 -3.55 -18.39 21.79
C LYS A 54 -2.72 -19.56 22.31
N ALA A 55 -2.64 -19.65 23.63
CA ALA A 55 -1.89 -20.67 24.34
C ALA A 55 -2.67 -21.16 25.57
N PRO A 56 -2.38 -22.37 26.10
CA PRO A 56 -2.94 -22.81 27.38
C PRO A 56 -2.62 -21.82 28.53
N GLN A 57 -1.44 -21.21 28.49
CA GLN A 57 -0.99 -20.22 29.48
C GLN A 57 -1.62 -18.83 29.30
N TYR A 58 -2.12 -18.54 28.09
CA TYR A 58 -2.78 -17.28 27.74
C TYR A 58 -4.21 -17.58 27.23
N PRO A 59 -5.14 -17.95 28.12
CA PRO A 59 -6.48 -18.38 27.73
C PRO A 59 -7.29 -17.27 27.04
N LYS A 60 -6.99 -15.99 27.36
CA LYS A 60 -7.58 -14.82 26.71
C LYS A 60 -6.95 -14.50 25.34
N GLY A 61 -5.80 -15.11 25.02
CA GLY A 61 -4.97 -14.78 23.88
C GLY A 61 -4.13 -13.52 24.10
N LEU A 62 -3.12 -13.36 23.24
CA LEU A 62 -2.30 -12.16 23.09
C LEU A 62 -2.55 -11.59 21.70
N LYS A 63 -2.63 -10.26 21.54
CA LYS A 63 -2.80 -9.62 20.24
C LYS A 63 -1.77 -8.51 20.04
N VAL A 64 -1.14 -8.50 18.87
CA VAL A 64 -0.28 -7.42 18.41
C VAL A 64 -0.83 -6.84 17.11
N ASN A 65 -0.91 -5.52 17.06
CA ASN A 65 -1.24 -4.75 15.88
C ASN A 65 0.04 -4.09 15.34
N VAL A 66 0.29 -4.25 14.06
CA VAL A 66 1.40 -3.66 13.33
C VAL A 66 0.88 -2.46 12.57
N TYR A 67 1.31 -1.27 12.98
CA TYR A 67 1.19 -0.04 12.21
C TYR A 67 2.44 0.15 11.36
N VAL A 68 2.37 1.03 10.37
CA VAL A 68 3.51 1.34 9.50
C VAL A 68 4.70 1.92 10.26
N ASN A 69 4.49 2.53 11.43
CA ASN A 69 5.49 3.26 12.19
C ASN A 69 5.70 2.74 13.62
N HIS A 70 4.82 1.88 14.13
CA HIS A 70 4.91 1.35 15.50
C HIS A 70 4.17 0.02 15.65
N LEU A 71 4.37 -0.62 16.80
CA LEU A 71 3.67 -1.82 17.23
C LEU A 71 2.79 -1.49 18.45
N GLU A 72 1.62 -2.10 18.55
CA GLU A 72 0.67 -1.91 19.66
C GLU A 72 0.13 -3.25 20.14
N GLY A 73 -0.33 -3.31 21.40
CA GLY A 73 -0.91 -4.50 22.02
C GLY A 73 0.06 -5.20 22.96
N ASP A 74 -0.04 -6.52 23.04
CA ASP A 74 0.70 -7.37 24.01
C ASP A 74 2.14 -7.66 23.55
N VAL A 75 2.85 -6.63 23.06
CA VAL A 75 4.20 -6.74 22.46
C VAL A 75 5.20 -7.30 23.48
N ARG A 76 5.15 -6.84 24.73
CA ARG A 76 6.09 -7.25 25.79
C ARG A 76 5.92 -8.71 26.18
N GLU A 77 4.69 -9.17 26.22
CA GLU A 77 4.33 -10.55 26.52
C GLU A 77 4.80 -11.47 25.39
N ILE A 78 4.61 -11.07 24.12
CA ILE A 78 5.14 -11.83 22.98
C ILE A 78 6.66 -11.81 22.94
N ASP A 79 7.32 -10.69 23.25
CA ASP A 79 8.78 -10.63 23.34
C ASP A 79 9.34 -11.55 24.42
N SER A 80 8.63 -11.67 25.55
CA SER A 80 8.98 -12.61 26.60
C SER A 80 8.91 -14.07 26.11
N LEU A 81 7.93 -14.40 25.26
CA LEU A 81 7.82 -15.72 24.62
C LEU A 81 8.92 -15.94 23.58
N ASN A 82 9.20 -14.94 22.74
CA ASN A 82 10.26 -14.98 21.74
C ASN A 82 11.63 -15.25 22.40
N HIS A 83 11.89 -14.63 23.55
CA HIS A 83 13.13 -14.84 24.30
C HIS A 83 13.35 -16.33 24.67
N TYR A 84 12.31 -17.08 25.03
CA TYR A 84 12.43 -18.51 25.32
C TYR A 84 12.74 -19.37 24.08
N LEU A 85 12.43 -18.87 22.88
CA LEU A 85 12.79 -19.47 21.58
C LEU A 85 14.13 -18.95 21.04
N GLY A 86 14.78 -18.02 21.74
CA GLY A 86 15.98 -17.34 21.26
C GLY A 86 15.72 -16.39 20.08
N MET A 87 14.47 -16.01 19.86
CA MET A 87 14.07 -15.09 18.79
C MET A 87 14.30 -13.62 19.22
N PRO A 88 14.59 -12.72 18.26
CA PRO A 88 14.75 -11.30 18.55
C PRO A 88 13.42 -10.66 19.02
N PRO A 89 13.48 -9.55 19.77
CA PRO A 89 12.31 -8.75 20.12
C PRO A 89 11.61 -8.20 18.87
N LEU A 90 10.28 -8.16 18.87
CA LEU A 90 9.44 -7.71 17.75
C LEU A 90 9.82 -6.32 17.22
N ASP A 91 10.29 -5.43 18.08
CA ASP A 91 10.73 -4.08 17.69
C ASP A 91 11.99 -4.07 16.80
N GLU A 92 12.75 -5.16 16.74
CA GLU A 92 13.88 -5.28 15.81
C GLU A 92 13.41 -5.60 14.38
N GLY A 93 12.31 -6.34 14.24
CA GLY A 93 11.80 -6.73 12.92
C GLY A 93 11.16 -5.53 12.24
N GLY A 94 11.63 -5.13 11.05
CA GLY A 94 11.06 -3.99 10.33
C GLY A 94 11.41 -2.61 10.92
N ARG A 95 12.46 -2.51 11.75
CA ARG A 95 12.84 -1.25 12.42
C ARG A 95 13.17 -0.13 11.43
N PHE A 96 13.92 -0.46 10.37
CA PHE A 96 14.31 0.50 9.35
C PHE A 96 13.06 1.02 8.62
N GLU A 97 12.20 0.10 8.20
CA GLU A 97 10.97 0.36 7.48
C GLU A 97 10.02 1.23 8.32
N ARG A 98 9.85 0.92 9.61
CA ARG A 98 9.10 1.77 10.54
C ARG A 98 9.69 3.16 10.71
N SER A 99 11.02 3.30 10.71
CA SER A 99 11.67 4.59 10.89
C SER A 99 11.46 5.54 9.70
N ILE A 100 11.35 5.00 8.48
CA ILE A 100 11.17 5.80 7.26
C ILE A 100 9.72 5.84 6.77
N SER A 101 8.84 4.97 7.27
CA SER A 101 7.50 4.76 6.70
C SER A 101 6.68 6.04 6.59
N ILE A 102 6.74 6.91 7.60
CA ILE A 102 5.99 8.17 7.59
C ILE A 102 6.43 9.05 6.41
N VAL A 103 7.75 9.24 6.27
CA VAL A 103 8.33 10.05 5.19
C VAL A 103 8.12 9.38 3.84
N ALA A 104 8.27 8.05 3.77
CA ALA A 104 8.07 7.29 2.54
C ALA A 104 6.62 7.42 2.04
N ILE A 105 5.63 7.16 2.87
CA ILE A 105 4.21 7.22 2.49
C ILE A 105 3.78 8.67 2.20
N ALA A 106 4.26 9.64 2.98
CA ALA A 106 4.04 11.06 2.68
C ALA A 106 4.61 11.44 1.31
N THR A 107 5.82 10.95 0.97
CA THR A 107 6.43 11.14 -0.35
C THR A 107 5.59 10.51 -1.45
N LEU A 108 5.06 9.30 -1.25
CA LEU A 108 4.14 8.67 -2.21
C LEU A 108 2.88 9.52 -2.44
N GLY A 109 2.29 10.08 -1.37
CA GLY A 109 1.18 11.02 -1.47
C GLY A 109 1.54 12.28 -2.26
N LEU A 110 2.70 12.87 -1.98
CA LEU A 110 3.19 14.05 -2.72
C LEU A 110 3.46 13.75 -4.21
N LEU A 111 3.98 12.56 -4.54
CA LEU A 111 4.17 12.14 -5.93
C LEU A 111 2.84 12.01 -6.68
N LEU A 112 1.79 11.49 -6.03
CA LEU A 112 0.44 11.46 -6.59
C LEU A 112 -0.10 12.87 -6.85
N LEU A 113 0.10 13.80 -5.90
CA LEU A 113 -0.27 15.21 -6.08
C LEU A 113 0.54 15.88 -7.19
N ALA A 114 1.84 15.59 -7.32
CA ALA A 114 2.66 16.08 -8.42
C ALA A 114 2.15 15.56 -9.78
N GLY A 115 1.68 14.31 -9.83
CA GLY A 115 1.06 13.70 -11.01
C GLY A 115 -0.14 14.47 -11.57
N VAL A 116 -0.87 15.21 -10.74
CA VAL A 116 -2.00 16.07 -11.14
C VAL A 116 -1.55 17.18 -12.11
N PHE A 117 -0.33 17.69 -11.95
CA PHE A 117 0.21 18.77 -12.77
C PHE A 117 0.92 18.25 -14.04
N VAL A 118 1.06 16.93 -14.19
CA VAL A 118 1.74 16.30 -15.31
C VAL A 118 0.72 15.79 -16.33
N HIS A 119 0.61 16.50 -17.46
CA HIS A 119 -0.40 16.25 -18.50
C HIS A 119 0.08 15.30 -19.61
N ASN A 120 0.94 14.33 -19.28
CA ASN A 120 1.52 13.37 -20.22
C ASN A 120 1.84 12.03 -19.52
N GLN A 121 2.47 11.10 -20.24
CA GLN A 121 2.81 9.75 -19.73
C GLN A 121 3.70 9.73 -18.47
N PHE A 122 4.44 10.80 -18.17
CA PHE A 122 5.28 10.86 -16.96
C PHE A 122 4.47 10.92 -15.67
N ALA A 123 3.17 11.24 -15.73
CA ALA A 123 2.28 11.12 -14.57
C ALA A 123 2.22 9.67 -14.05
N ALA A 124 2.30 8.68 -14.95
CA ALA A 124 2.36 7.28 -14.57
C ALA A 124 3.64 6.97 -13.78
N LEU A 125 4.79 7.53 -14.18
CA LEU A 125 6.06 7.31 -13.46
C LEU A 125 6.00 7.80 -12.01
N LEU A 126 5.32 8.91 -11.76
CA LEU A 126 5.12 9.45 -10.40
C LEU A 126 4.14 8.61 -9.58
N ALA A 127 3.11 8.03 -10.22
CA ALA A 127 2.08 7.25 -9.54
C ALA A 127 2.44 5.78 -9.30
N LEU A 128 3.34 5.20 -10.11
CA LEU A 128 3.75 3.80 -10.03
C LEU A 128 4.26 3.38 -8.63
N PRO A 129 5.10 4.16 -7.92
CA PRO A 129 5.51 3.82 -6.56
C PRO A 129 4.33 3.63 -5.59
N ALA A 130 3.32 4.49 -5.65
CA ALA A 130 2.13 4.38 -4.80
C ALA A 130 1.27 3.17 -5.18
N LEU A 131 1.21 2.82 -6.47
CA LEU A 131 0.52 1.62 -6.96
C LEU A 131 1.20 0.33 -6.46
N GLY A 132 2.53 0.31 -6.39
CA GLY A 132 3.30 -0.85 -5.93
C GLY A 132 3.39 -1.01 -4.41
N TYR A 133 3.12 0.06 -3.65
CA TYR A 133 3.33 0.10 -2.20
C TYR A 133 2.67 -1.06 -1.42
N PRO A 134 1.39 -1.43 -1.63
CA PRO A 134 0.78 -2.53 -0.88
C PRO A 134 1.47 -3.88 -1.12
N LEU A 135 1.96 -4.12 -2.34
CA LEU A 135 2.70 -5.35 -2.66
C LEU A 135 4.07 -5.38 -2.02
N ILE A 136 4.77 -4.23 -2.02
CA ILE A 136 6.07 -4.07 -1.36
C ILE A 136 5.91 -4.32 0.14
N PHE A 137 4.90 -3.73 0.78
CA PHE A 137 4.61 -3.95 2.20
C PHE A 137 4.38 -5.44 2.52
N LEU A 138 3.61 -6.16 1.69
CA LEU A 138 3.35 -7.59 1.91
C LEU A 138 4.59 -8.46 1.69
N ALA A 139 5.41 -8.14 0.70
CA ALA A 139 6.65 -8.84 0.44
C ALA A 139 7.64 -8.65 1.59
N ASP A 140 7.74 -7.42 2.10
CA ASP A 140 8.59 -7.08 3.22
C ASP A 140 8.10 -7.71 4.54
N LEU A 141 6.80 -7.66 4.82
CA LEU A 141 6.19 -8.35 5.96
C LEU A 141 6.46 -9.86 5.91
N TRP A 142 6.31 -10.50 4.74
CA TRP A 142 6.66 -11.91 4.57
C TRP A 142 8.13 -12.17 4.88
N TYR A 143 9.03 -11.30 4.41
CA TYR A 143 10.46 -11.42 4.66
C TYR A 143 10.79 -11.29 6.16
N ILE A 144 10.21 -10.31 6.86
CA ILE A 144 10.35 -10.15 8.30
C ILE A 144 9.88 -11.42 9.03
N LEU A 145 8.69 -11.93 8.70
CA LEU A 145 8.16 -13.17 9.29
C LEU A 145 9.08 -14.38 9.02
N TYR A 146 9.63 -14.49 7.81
CA TYR A 146 10.60 -15.52 7.45
C TYR A 146 11.85 -15.43 8.33
N GLN A 147 12.44 -14.24 8.48
CA GLN A 147 13.62 -14.05 9.34
C GLN A 147 13.32 -14.46 10.78
N TYR A 148 12.15 -14.07 11.31
CA TYR A 148 11.75 -14.43 12.66
C TYR A 148 11.66 -15.94 12.86
N GLY A 149 10.89 -16.63 12.02
CA GLY A 149 10.72 -18.08 12.19
C GLY A 149 11.97 -18.91 11.89
N HIS A 150 13.00 -18.32 11.26
CA HIS A 150 14.31 -18.94 11.04
C HIS A 150 15.41 -18.47 12.00
N SER A 151 15.08 -17.56 12.93
CA SER A 151 16.01 -17.05 13.96
C SER A 151 16.02 -17.86 15.26
N ILE A 152 15.21 -18.93 15.34
CA ILE A 152 15.08 -19.78 16.54
C ILE A 152 16.43 -20.41 16.88
N ASP A 153 16.91 -20.18 18.10
CA ASP A 153 18.14 -20.80 18.60
C ASP A 153 17.82 -22.20 19.14
N PRO A 154 18.36 -23.28 18.56
CA PRO A 154 18.15 -24.65 19.07
C PRO A 154 18.64 -24.87 20.50
N LYS A 155 19.52 -24.00 21.02
CA LYS A 155 20.05 -24.05 22.39
C LYS A 155 19.21 -23.27 23.41
N SER A 156 18.21 -22.50 22.96
CA SER A 156 17.30 -21.78 23.84
C SER A 156 16.38 -22.73 24.61
N ALA A 157 15.73 -22.22 25.67
CA ALA A 157 14.91 -23.02 26.59
C ALA A 157 13.84 -23.88 25.90
N LEU A 158 13.24 -23.36 24.82
CA LEU A 158 12.20 -24.05 24.04
C LEU A 158 12.57 -24.27 22.57
N GLY A 159 13.66 -23.68 22.07
CA GLY A 159 14.00 -23.71 20.64
C GLY A 159 14.32 -25.11 20.11
N GLY A 160 14.92 -25.98 20.92
CA GLY A 160 15.21 -27.37 20.51
C GLY A 160 13.95 -28.21 20.20
N ALA A 161 12.77 -27.80 20.67
CA ALA A 161 11.50 -28.48 20.41
C ALA A 161 10.75 -27.94 19.18
N ILE A 162 11.17 -26.81 18.63
CA ILE A 162 10.50 -26.12 17.52
C ILE A 162 11.41 -26.12 16.29
N LYS A 163 10.91 -26.68 15.18
CA LYS A 163 11.62 -26.59 13.90
C LYS A 163 11.47 -25.18 13.33
N PRO A 164 12.49 -24.65 12.62
CA PRO A 164 12.34 -23.42 11.84
C PRO A 164 11.12 -23.48 10.93
N PHE A 165 10.41 -22.37 10.82
CA PHE A 165 9.19 -22.26 10.04
C PHE A 165 9.01 -20.82 9.52
N THR A 166 8.04 -20.59 8.64
CA THR A 166 7.63 -19.24 8.25
C THR A 166 6.21 -19.02 8.73
N PRO A 167 5.96 -18.05 9.63
CA PRO A 167 4.60 -17.68 10.00
C PRO A 167 3.78 -17.29 8.75
N PRO A 168 2.50 -17.70 8.66
CA PRO A 168 1.66 -17.28 7.56
C PRO A 168 1.42 -15.77 7.64
N VAL A 169 1.50 -15.08 6.50
CA VAL A 169 1.15 -13.65 6.41
C VAL A 169 -0.33 -13.47 6.75
N PHE A 170 -1.19 -14.40 6.32
CA PHE A 170 -2.62 -14.39 6.61
C PHE A 170 -3.12 -15.79 6.96
N GLY A 171 -4.08 -15.86 7.88
CA GLY A 171 -4.75 -17.08 8.29
C GLY A 171 -4.14 -17.71 9.54
N GLU A 172 -4.47 -18.99 9.74
CA GLU A 172 -4.07 -19.75 10.91
C GLU A 172 -2.64 -20.30 10.78
N GLY A 173 -1.89 -20.23 11.87
CA GLY A 173 -0.60 -20.85 12.04
C GLY A 173 -0.52 -21.62 13.36
N LYS A 174 0.48 -22.50 13.47
CA LYS A 174 0.70 -23.28 14.69
C LYS A 174 2.18 -23.46 14.96
N ILE A 175 2.59 -23.21 16.19
CA ILE A 175 3.98 -23.31 16.66
C ILE A 175 3.96 -24.14 17.93
N GLY A 176 4.29 -25.42 17.84
CA GLY A 176 4.16 -26.35 18.98
C GLY A 176 2.72 -26.39 19.53
N GLN A 177 2.52 -25.86 20.74
CA GLN A 177 1.21 -25.76 21.41
C GLN A 177 0.52 -24.40 21.22
N PHE A 178 1.18 -23.45 20.57
CA PHE A 178 0.66 -22.11 20.29
C PHE A 178 -0.12 -22.10 18.98
N GLY A 179 -1.36 -21.62 18.99
CA GLY A 179 -2.11 -21.28 17.79
C GLY A 179 -1.97 -19.80 17.48
N THR A 180 -1.74 -19.44 16.23
CA THR A 180 -1.65 -18.05 15.77
C THR A 180 -2.70 -17.79 14.71
N PHE A 181 -3.22 -16.57 14.66
CA PHE A 181 -4.08 -16.09 13.58
C PHE A 181 -3.59 -14.72 13.13
N ALA A 182 -3.21 -14.62 11.86
CA ALA A 182 -2.71 -13.41 11.22
C ALA A 182 -3.76 -12.85 10.26
N ALA A 183 -3.98 -11.53 10.27
CA ALA A 183 -4.99 -10.90 9.44
C ALA A 183 -4.52 -9.54 8.89
N PRO A 184 -4.95 -9.19 7.66
CA PRO A 184 -4.84 -7.82 7.19
C PRO A 184 -5.78 -6.91 8.01
N GLU A 185 -5.35 -5.68 8.24
CA GLU A 185 -6.13 -4.69 8.97
C GLU A 185 -6.48 -3.48 8.08
N ILE A 186 -7.28 -2.57 8.61
CA ILE A 186 -7.91 -1.46 7.86
C ILE A 186 -6.88 -0.60 7.10
N GLY A 187 -5.72 -0.33 7.68
CA GLY A 187 -4.65 0.44 7.02
C GLY A 187 -4.18 -0.22 5.72
N LEU A 188 -4.01 -1.54 5.70
CA LEU A 188 -3.63 -2.26 4.49
C LEU A 188 -4.76 -2.27 3.46
N TYR A 189 -6.02 -2.44 3.90
CA TYR A 189 -7.17 -2.35 3.00
C TYR A 189 -7.27 -0.96 2.33
N LEU A 190 -7.03 0.12 3.08
CA LEU A 190 -7.00 1.48 2.53
C LEU A 190 -5.83 1.68 1.57
N ALA A 191 -4.66 1.13 1.85
CA ALA A 191 -3.52 1.19 0.94
C ALA A 191 -3.81 0.46 -0.39
N ILE A 192 -4.43 -0.72 -0.33
CA ILE A 192 -4.89 -1.47 -1.52
C ILE A 192 -5.96 -0.66 -2.27
N PHE A 193 -6.92 -0.09 -1.55
CA PHE A 193 -7.98 0.72 -2.15
C PHE A 193 -7.41 1.97 -2.84
N SER A 194 -6.44 2.65 -2.21
CA SER A 194 -5.70 3.76 -2.83
C SER A 194 -5.01 3.32 -4.12
N ALA A 195 -4.32 2.17 -4.13
CA ALA A 195 -3.70 1.63 -5.34
C ALA A 195 -4.71 1.36 -6.47
N LEU A 196 -5.91 0.85 -6.16
CA LEU A 196 -6.98 0.68 -7.14
C LEU A 196 -7.50 2.01 -7.70
N ILE A 197 -7.62 3.05 -6.85
CA ILE A 197 -7.99 4.41 -7.29
C ILE A 197 -6.89 4.98 -8.19
N VAL A 198 -5.61 4.79 -7.86
CA VAL A 198 -4.48 5.21 -8.71
C VAL A 198 -4.59 4.55 -10.08
N LEU A 199 -4.86 3.24 -10.14
CA LEU A 199 -5.01 2.51 -11.40
C LEU A 199 -6.15 3.10 -12.26
N ALA A 200 -7.30 3.36 -11.65
CA ALA A 200 -8.43 4.02 -12.32
C ALA A 200 -8.06 5.44 -12.76
N GLY A 201 -7.40 6.22 -11.90
CA GLY A 201 -6.92 7.57 -12.19
C GLY A 201 -5.98 7.60 -13.39
N LEU A 202 -5.02 6.68 -13.47
CA LEU A 202 -4.12 6.54 -14.62
C LEU A 202 -4.84 6.13 -15.91
N TRP A 203 -5.86 5.28 -15.81
CA TRP A 203 -6.68 4.90 -16.95
C TRP A 203 -7.42 6.12 -17.53
N PHE A 204 -8.11 6.88 -16.69
CA PHE A 204 -8.80 8.12 -17.10
C PHE A 204 -7.81 9.20 -17.56
N HIS A 205 -6.64 9.31 -16.91
CA HIS A 205 -5.59 10.27 -17.26
C HIS A 205 -5.10 10.00 -18.68
N ARG A 206 -4.80 8.74 -19.00
CA ARG A 206 -4.40 8.33 -20.35
C ARG A 206 -5.51 8.61 -21.37
N ALA A 207 -6.78 8.36 -21.03
CA ALA A 207 -7.91 8.63 -21.91
C ALA A 207 -8.09 10.13 -22.22
N ALA A 208 -7.74 11.00 -21.27
CA ALA A 208 -7.84 12.46 -21.39
C ALA A 208 -6.64 13.09 -22.11
N TYR A 209 -5.42 12.74 -21.69
CA TYR A 209 -4.20 13.45 -22.11
C TYR A 209 -3.51 12.83 -23.34
N LYS A 210 -3.71 11.54 -23.64
CA LYS A 210 -3.14 10.97 -24.88
C LYS A 210 -3.64 11.68 -26.15
N PRO A 211 -4.96 11.92 -26.32
CA PRO A 211 -5.47 12.67 -27.47
C PRO A 211 -4.89 14.09 -27.56
N LEU A 212 -4.71 14.77 -26.43
CA LEU A 212 -4.10 16.11 -26.37
C LEU A 212 -2.64 16.09 -26.84
N VAL A 213 -1.85 15.14 -26.37
CA VAL A 213 -0.45 14.98 -26.78
C VAL A 213 -0.34 14.65 -28.27
N ASP A 214 -1.19 13.74 -28.77
CA ASP A 214 -1.20 13.34 -30.17
C ASP A 214 -1.66 14.50 -31.09
N ALA A 215 -2.68 15.26 -30.69
CA ALA A 215 -3.12 16.47 -31.39
C ALA A 215 -1.99 17.50 -31.50
N ARG A 216 -1.26 17.76 -30.40
CA ARG A 216 -0.10 18.67 -30.39
C ARG A 216 1.00 18.21 -31.36
N LYS A 217 1.30 16.91 -31.38
CA LYS A 217 2.29 16.34 -32.30
C LYS A 217 1.89 16.54 -33.77
N ARG A 218 0.62 16.31 -34.12
CA ARG A 218 0.12 16.50 -35.50
C ARG A 218 0.25 17.94 -35.96
N VAL A 219 -0.12 18.91 -35.12
CA VAL A 219 -0.01 20.34 -35.43
C VAL A 219 1.45 20.80 -35.56
N HIS A 220 2.36 20.25 -34.76
CA HIS A 220 3.78 20.55 -34.90
C HIS A 220 4.37 19.94 -36.17
N ALA A 221 3.97 18.72 -36.53
CA ALA A 221 4.41 18.08 -37.78
C ALA A 221 3.93 18.86 -39.01
N SER A 222 2.68 19.33 -39.05
CA SER A 222 2.17 20.10 -40.19
C SER A 222 2.85 21.45 -40.38
N LYS A 223 3.24 22.12 -39.28
CA LYS A 223 4.02 23.37 -39.32
C LYS A 223 5.47 23.17 -39.78
N ALA A 224 6.05 22.00 -39.60
CA ALA A 224 7.42 21.72 -40.03
C ALA A 224 7.53 21.41 -41.53
N THR A 225 6.41 21.06 -42.17
CA THR A 225 6.32 20.72 -43.60
C THR A 225 5.80 21.86 -44.48
N ALA A 226 5.36 22.96 -43.88
CA ALA A 226 4.86 24.16 -44.56
C ALA A 226 5.91 25.26 -44.55
#